data_AF-A0A8J4YBD2-F1
#
_entry.id   AF-A0A8J4YBD2-F1
#
_cell.length_a   1.000
_cell.length_b   1.000
_cell.length_c   1.000
_cell.angle_alpha   90.00
_cell.angle_beta   90.00
_cell.angle_gamma   90.00
#
_symmetry.space_group_name_H-M   'P 1'
#
loop_
_entity.id
_entity.type
_entity.pdbx_description
1 polymer ?
#
loop_
_entity_poly.entity_id
_entity_poly.type
_entity_poly.pdbx_seq_one_letter_code
_entity_poly.pdbx_strand_id
1 'polypeptide(L)'
;METSAPLSFDDWCVKKAEVSPQFQYWYMVMHLECLLLVYVRSLCDGNFSLYVPVLKALAPWFFALDHTHYARWIPVHLRDMITLHQRLPHVAKEYDQGSFIVHKTTRPFSAMAIDQAHEQNNKIVKGDGRAIGLMQNPRALLRWMVAGPEIARVIDSFETVGSDNNTGKDQVRHHEHTRSAQVSFASEVRALVQVIKDLGNPFMEDSGDLLGLDTRDIPDQAVAKTFRWIEKLGQDQYDSYITQRLIERTTPVSDTIPKKQIGLVQPATHKDSIQSDIDGSIAQE
;
A
#
# COMPACT_ATOMS: atom_id res chain seq x y z
N MET A 1 23.52 -12.16 -41.32
CA MET A 1 22.43 -11.75 -40.42
C MET A 1 22.84 -12.22 -39.04
N GLU A 2 23.34 -11.31 -38.20
CA GLU A 2 23.72 -11.65 -36.83
C GLU A 2 22.45 -11.96 -36.04
N THR A 3 22.24 -13.23 -35.73
CA THR A 3 21.25 -13.67 -34.76
C THR A 3 21.73 -13.28 -33.37
N SER A 4 21.39 -12.07 -32.92
CA SER A 4 21.62 -11.67 -31.53
C SER A 4 20.86 -12.64 -30.62
N ALA A 5 21.49 -13.08 -29.53
CA ALA A 5 20.85 -13.93 -28.53
C ALA A 5 19.49 -13.32 -28.09
N PRO A 6 18.45 -14.15 -27.88
CA PRO A 6 17.18 -13.67 -27.39
C PRO A 6 17.38 -12.97 -26.03
N LEU A 7 16.80 -11.77 -25.90
CA LEU A 7 16.85 -10.98 -24.67
C LEU A 7 16.20 -11.74 -23.51
N SER A 8 16.66 -11.47 -22.28
CA SER A 8 15.93 -11.89 -21.09
C SER A 8 14.57 -11.19 -21.03
N PHE A 9 13.62 -11.75 -20.27
CA PHE A 9 12.31 -11.12 -20.10
C PHE A 9 12.42 -9.72 -19.51
N ASP A 10 13.28 -9.53 -18.51
CA ASP A 10 13.49 -8.24 -17.86
C ASP A 10 14.11 -7.22 -18.83
N ASP A 11 15.13 -7.61 -19.60
CA ASP A 11 15.72 -6.75 -20.62
C ASP A 11 14.73 -6.39 -21.72
N TRP A 12 13.83 -7.32 -22.08
CA TRP A 12 12.75 -7.07 -23.03
C TRP A 12 11.73 -6.07 -22.49
N CYS A 13 11.33 -6.19 -21.22
CA CYS A 13 10.43 -5.24 -20.56
C CYS A 13 11.03 -3.83 -20.52
N VAL A 14 12.31 -3.71 -20.15
CA VAL A 14 13.02 -2.42 -20.14
C VAL A 14 13.02 -1.79 -21.53
N LYS A 15 13.41 -2.55 -22.56
CA LYS A 15 13.40 -2.05 -23.95
C LYS A 15 12.00 -1.66 -24.43
N LYS A 16 10.96 -2.41 -24.03
CA LYS A 16 9.57 -2.10 -24.37
C LYS A 16 9.08 -0.83 -23.69
N ALA A 17 9.43 -0.63 -22.42
CA ALA A 17 9.10 0.58 -21.67
C ALA A 17 9.78 1.85 -22.24
N GLU A 18 10.93 1.73 -22.89
CA GLU A 18 11.57 2.87 -23.58
C GLU A 18 10.80 3.32 -24.83
N VAL A 19 10.15 2.38 -25.51
CA VAL A 19 9.53 2.63 -26.83
C VAL A 19 8.04 2.95 -26.70
N SER A 20 7.30 2.25 -25.82
CA SER A 20 5.84 2.40 -25.67
C SER A 20 5.50 3.10 -24.35
N PRO A 21 4.94 4.33 -24.38
CA PRO A 21 4.45 5.02 -23.18
C PRO A 21 3.38 4.22 -22.44
N GLN A 22 2.48 3.55 -23.17
CA GLN A 22 1.47 2.68 -22.60
C GLN A 22 2.12 1.53 -21.81
N PHE A 23 3.05 0.82 -22.44
CA PHE A 23 3.76 -0.29 -21.78
C PHE A 23 4.49 0.21 -20.53
N GLN A 24 5.20 1.33 -20.62
CA GLN A 24 5.93 1.91 -19.51
C GLN A 24 5.03 2.18 -18.29
N TYR A 25 3.90 2.85 -18.50
CA TYR A 25 2.97 3.17 -17.43
C TYR A 25 2.45 1.91 -16.74
N TRP A 26 1.94 0.94 -17.50
CA TRP A 26 1.37 -0.28 -16.93
C TRP A 26 2.42 -1.19 -16.29
N TYR A 27 3.62 -1.25 -16.86
CA TYR A 27 4.74 -1.97 -16.27
C TYR A 27 5.14 -1.36 -14.91
N MET A 28 5.21 -0.03 -14.83
CA MET A 28 5.48 0.70 -13.59
C MET A 28 4.38 0.44 -12.54
N VAL A 29 3.09 0.51 -12.93
CA VAL A 29 1.96 0.22 -12.03
C VAL A 29 2.06 -1.21 -11.49
N MET A 30 2.28 -2.20 -12.36
CA MET A 30 2.46 -3.60 -11.97
C MET A 30 3.62 -3.79 -11.01
N HIS A 31 4.76 -3.12 -11.26
CA HIS A 31 5.92 -3.18 -10.37
C HIS A 31 5.61 -2.57 -9.00
N LEU A 32 4.94 -1.42 -8.95
CA LEU A 32 4.54 -0.78 -7.69
C LEU A 32 3.53 -1.64 -6.91
N GLU A 33 2.54 -2.24 -7.58
CA GLU A 33 1.61 -3.19 -6.97
C GLU A 33 2.33 -4.41 -6.40
N CYS A 34 3.31 -4.97 -7.12
CA CYS A 34 4.15 -6.05 -6.61
C CYS A 34 4.89 -5.64 -5.33
N LEU A 35 5.46 -4.43 -5.28
CA LEU A 35 6.12 -3.92 -4.07
C LEU A 35 5.13 -3.80 -2.90
N LEU A 36 3.92 -3.31 -3.14
CA LEU A 36 2.89 -3.23 -2.11
C LEU A 36 2.48 -4.61 -1.60
N LEU A 37 2.32 -5.60 -2.48
CA LEU A 37 1.99 -6.97 -2.10
C LEU A 37 3.12 -7.64 -1.30
N VAL A 38 4.38 -7.41 -1.67
CA VAL A 38 5.54 -7.89 -0.90
C VAL A 38 5.60 -7.20 0.47
N TYR A 39 5.26 -5.91 0.56
CA TYR A 39 5.16 -5.20 1.84
C TYR A 39 4.05 -5.78 2.73
N VAL A 40 2.85 -5.98 2.19
CA VAL A 40 1.74 -6.64 2.92
C VAL A 40 2.17 -8.02 3.39
N ARG A 41 2.75 -8.84 2.52
CA ARG A 41 3.27 -10.16 2.89
C ARG A 41 4.29 -10.08 4.01
N SER A 42 5.23 -9.13 3.95
CA SER A 42 6.25 -8.99 4.99
C SER A 42 5.64 -8.74 6.38
N LEU A 43 4.51 -8.03 6.45
CA LEU A 43 3.79 -7.79 7.69
C LEU A 43 2.95 -8.99 8.10
N CYS A 44 2.15 -9.55 7.19
CA CYS A 44 1.23 -10.65 7.48
C CYS A 44 1.95 -11.96 7.85
N ASP A 45 3.16 -12.16 7.31
CA ASP A 45 4.04 -13.29 7.67
C ASP A 45 5.02 -12.95 8.81
N GLY A 46 5.13 -11.69 9.24
CA GLY A 46 6.18 -11.26 10.17
C GLY A 46 7.60 -11.47 9.63
N ASN A 47 7.79 -11.33 8.31
CA ASN A 47 9.06 -11.58 7.65
C ASN A 47 9.90 -10.30 7.53
N PHE A 48 10.80 -10.10 8.49
CA PHE A 48 11.67 -8.92 8.55
C PHE A 48 12.64 -8.83 7.36
N SER A 49 13.08 -9.97 6.83
CA SER A 49 13.99 -10.02 5.68
C SER A 49 13.37 -9.48 4.39
N LEU A 50 12.03 -9.56 4.26
CA LEU A 50 11.28 -8.92 3.18
C LEU A 50 10.93 -7.47 3.50
N TYR A 51 10.65 -7.16 4.76
CA TYR A 51 10.16 -5.86 5.21
C TYR A 51 11.13 -4.71 4.91
N VAL A 52 12.42 -4.85 5.25
CA VAL A 52 13.38 -3.75 5.07
C VAL A 52 13.67 -3.47 3.58
N PRO A 53 13.98 -4.48 2.73
CA PRO A 53 14.22 -4.23 1.31
C PRO A 53 13.03 -3.63 0.57
N VAL A 54 11.82 -4.15 0.82
CA VAL A 54 10.62 -3.63 0.12
C VAL A 54 10.27 -2.22 0.58
N LEU A 55 10.41 -1.91 1.87
CA LEU A 55 10.18 -0.56 2.38
C LEU A 55 11.23 0.42 1.84
N LYS A 56 12.47 -0.03 1.65
CA LYS A 56 13.52 0.75 0.97
C LYS A 56 13.17 1.02 -0.49
N ALA A 57 12.63 0.03 -1.21
CA ALA A 57 12.18 0.20 -2.60
C ALA A 57 10.94 1.11 -2.71
N LEU A 58 10.05 1.11 -1.71
CA LEU A 58 8.88 1.99 -1.64
C LEU A 58 9.24 3.44 -1.23
N ALA A 59 10.35 3.65 -0.51
CA ALA A 59 10.68 4.96 0.04
C ALA A 59 10.72 6.11 -0.99
N PRO A 60 11.38 5.95 -2.17
CA PRO A 60 11.36 6.95 -3.24
C PRO A 60 9.96 7.33 -3.73
N TRP A 61 9.02 6.38 -3.75
CA TRP A 61 7.66 6.62 -4.21
C TRP A 61 6.89 7.59 -3.32
N PHE A 62 7.15 7.60 -2.00
CA PHE A 62 6.54 8.59 -1.12
C PHE A 62 7.00 10.02 -1.41
N PHE A 63 8.21 10.19 -1.94
CA PHE A 63 8.70 11.50 -2.41
C PHE A 63 8.07 11.87 -3.75
N ALA A 64 8.12 10.94 -4.72
CA ALA A 64 7.56 11.17 -6.04
C ALA A 64 6.06 11.50 -6.00
N LEU A 65 5.29 10.87 -5.12
CA LEU A 65 3.84 11.03 -5.02
C LEU A 65 3.40 12.03 -3.94
N ASP A 66 4.32 12.88 -3.44
CA ASP A 66 4.03 13.93 -2.46
C ASP A 66 3.39 13.44 -1.13
N HIS A 67 3.66 12.19 -0.74
CA HIS A 67 3.29 11.62 0.56
C HIS A 67 4.24 12.11 1.65
N THR A 68 4.27 13.42 1.88
CA THR A 68 5.28 14.12 2.69
C THR A 68 5.44 13.59 4.12
N HIS A 69 4.36 13.13 4.76
CA HIS A 69 4.43 12.52 6.09
C HIS A 69 5.26 11.22 6.08
N TYR A 70 5.02 10.35 5.10
CA TYR A 70 5.79 9.12 4.93
C TYR A 70 7.20 9.42 4.42
N ALA A 71 7.33 10.31 3.43
CA ALA A 71 8.63 10.74 2.90
C ALA A 71 9.56 11.28 4.01
N ARG A 72 9.02 11.95 5.03
CA ARG A 72 9.80 12.43 6.17
C ARG A 72 10.30 11.30 7.08
N TRP A 73 9.41 10.38 7.47
CA TRP A 73 9.67 9.43 8.56
C TRP A 73 10.18 8.07 8.10
N ILE A 74 9.80 7.60 6.91
CA ILE A 74 10.28 6.33 6.35
C ILE A 74 11.81 6.29 6.24
N PRO A 75 12.51 7.34 5.77
CA PRO A 75 13.97 7.34 5.72
C PRO A 75 14.63 7.21 7.11
N VAL A 76 14.04 7.85 8.13
CA VAL A 76 14.52 7.78 9.51
C VAL A 76 14.35 6.37 10.06
N HIS A 77 13.16 5.80 9.88
CA HIS A 77 12.85 4.43 10.27
C HIS A 77 13.75 3.42 9.56
N LEU A 78 13.93 3.55 8.24
CA LEU A 78 14.81 2.67 7.45
C LEU A 78 16.25 2.69 7.94
N ARG A 79 16.80 3.86 8.28
CA ARG A 79 18.15 3.95 8.86
C ARG A 79 18.27 3.10 10.13
N ASP A 80 17.28 3.18 11.00
CA ASP A 80 17.28 2.44 12.26
C ASP A 80 17.08 0.93 12.01
N MET A 81 16.20 0.55 11.07
CA MET A 81 15.98 -0.86 10.69
C MET A 81 17.19 -1.50 10.00
N ILE A 82 17.86 -0.78 9.09
CA ILE A 82 19.05 -1.29 8.37
C ILE A 82 20.23 -1.51 9.33
N THR A 83 20.36 -0.68 10.36
CA THR A 83 21.45 -0.77 11.34
C THR A 83 21.09 -1.59 12.58
N LEU A 84 19.90 -2.20 12.61
CA LEU A 84 19.34 -2.85 13.80
C LEU A 84 20.24 -4.00 14.29
N HIS A 85 20.68 -4.89 13.40
CA HIS A 85 21.57 -6.01 13.75
C HIS A 85 22.90 -5.57 14.38
N GLN A 86 23.41 -4.40 13.97
CA GLN A 86 24.67 -3.86 14.48
C GLN A 86 24.48 -3.13 15.82
N ARG A 87 23.41 -2.35 15.95
CA ARG A 87 23.18 -1.48 17.11
C ARG A 87 22.48 -2.18 18.26
N LEU A 88 21.54 -3.08 17.97
CA LEU A 88 20.67 -3.75 18.93
C LEU A 88 20.46 -5.23 18.53
N PRO A 89 21.49 -6.08 18.58
CA PRO A 89 21.42 -7.47 18.09
C PRO A 89 20.35 -8.30 18.80
N HIS A 90 20.08 -8.03 20.08
CA HIS A 90 19.01 -8.70 20.82
C HIS A 90 17.62 -8.38 20.26
N VAL A 91 17.37 -7.12 19.87
CA VAL A 91 16.11 -6.70 19.25
C VAL A 91 16.01 -7.24 17.82
N ALA A 92 17.13 -7.20 17.08
CA ALA A 92 17.18 -7.74 15.72
C ALA A 92 16.80 -9.23 15.69
N LYS A 93 17.28 -10.02 16.66
CA LYS A 93 16.91 -11.43 16.79
C LYS A 93 15.40 -11.63 16.97
N GLU A 94 14.76 -10.82 17.80
CA GLU A 94 13.30 -10.86 17.98
C GLU A 94 12.57 -10.46 16.69
N TYR A 95 13.08 -9.47 15.95
CA TYR A 95 12.49 -9.04 14.68
C TYR A 95 12.63 -10.09 13.59
N ASP A 96 13.78 -10.76 13.51
CA ASP A 96 14.01 -11.90 12.62
C ASP A 96 13.07 -13.08 12.93
N GLN A 97 12.54 -13.15 14.15
CA GLN A 97 11.51 -14.11 14.58
C GLN A 97 10.07 -13.61 14.38
N GLY A 98 9.89 -12.39 13.85
CA GLY A 98 8.58 -11.81 13.58
C GLY A 98 8.01 -10.93 14.69
N SER A 99 8.71 -10.71 15.81
CA SER A 99 8.22 -9.94 16.96
C SER A 99 8.11 -8.42 16.73
N PHE A 100 8.14 -7.95 15.47
CA PHE A 100 7.87 -6.55 15.09
C PHE A 100 6.44 -6.31 14.60
N ILE A 101 5.65 -7.39 14.48
CA ILE A 101 4.22 -7.34 14.16
C ILE A 101 3.38 -7.90 15.32
N VAL A 102 2.07 -7.75 15.23
CA VAL A 102 1.12 -8.22 16.24
C VAL A 102 0.32 -9.39 15.70
N HIS A 103 0.28 -10.47 16.48
CA HIS A 103 -0.63 -11.60 16.26
C HIS A 103 -1.83 -11.51 17.20
N LYS A 104 -3.03 -11.41 16.63
CA LYS A 104 -4.29 -11.60 17.39
C LYS A 104 -4.80 -13.04 17.34
N THR A 105 -4.37 -13.79 16.32
CA THR A 105 -4.73 -15.20 16.15
C THR A 105 -3.48 -16.00 15.80
N THR A 106 -3.56 -17.31 15.97
CA THR A 106 -2.50 -18.26 15.57
C THR A 106 -2.54 -18.62 14.09
N ARG A 107 -3.45 -18.03 13.31
CA ARG A 107 -3.61 -18.33 11.88
C ARG A 107 -2.40 -17.82 11.09
N PRO A 108 -1.88 -18.59 10.12
CA PRO A 108 -0.88 -18.08 9.18
C PRO A 108 -1.39 -16.85 8.43
N PHE A 109 -0.48 -15.98 8.00
CA PHE A 109 -0.78 -14.76 7.24
C PHE A 109 -1.78 -13.80 7.92
N SER A 110 -1.93 -13.86 9.24
CA SER A 110 -2.90 -13.05 10.00
C SER A 110 -2.28 -11.97 10.88
N ALA A 111 -0.95 -11.82 10.84
CA ALA A 111 -0.27 -10.76 11.54
C ALA A 111 -0.64 -9.39 10.95
N MET A 112 -0.51 -8.37 11.79
CA MET A 112 -0.76 -6.99 11.39
C MET A 112 0.27 -6.04 12.01
N ALA A 113 0.45 -4.88 11.39
CA ALA A 113 1.29 -3.84 11.95
C ALA A 113 0.77 -3.38 13.33
N ILE A 114 1.70 -2.96 14.20
CA ILE A 114 1.39 -2.52 15.57
C ILE A 114 0.33 -1.40 15.58
N ASP A 115 0.44 -0.43 14.67
CA ASP A 115 -0.51 0.68 14.57
C ASP A 115 -1.93 0.20 14.20
N GLN A 116 -2.04 -0.73 13.26
CA GLN A 116 -3.32 -1.34 12.88
C GLN A 116 -3.93 -2.14 14.05
N ALA A 117 -3.11 -2.91 14.77
CA ALA A 117 -3.57 -3.62 15.96
C ALA A 117 -4.04 -2.67 17.06
N HIS A 118 -3.30 -1.57 17.25
CA HIS A 118 -3.64 -0.53 18.21
C HIS A 118 -4.97 0.15 17.85
N GLU A 119 -5.19 0.51 16.58
CA GLU A 119 -6.42 1.15 16.16
C GLU A 119 -7.65 0.22 16.27
N GLN A 120 -7.49 -1.07 15.98
CA GLN A 120 -8.54 -2.05 16.26
C GLN A 120 -8.89 -2.14 17.74
N ASN A 121 -7.88 -2.12 18.62
CA ASN A 121 -8.12 -2.15 20.07
C ASN A 121 -8.77 -0.85 20.55
N ASN A 122 -8.36 0.29 20.00
CA ASN A 122 -8.95 1.58 20.31
C ASN A 122 -10.45 1.61 19.97
N LYS A 123 -10.87 0.97 18.88
CA LYS A 123 -12.27 0.88 18.49
C LYS A 123 -13.12 0.15 19.54
N ILE A 124 -12.61 -0.93 20.13
CA ILE A 124 -13.32 -1.70 21.17
C ILE A 124 -13.54 -0.83 22.43
N VAL A 125 -12.52 -0.06 22.81
CA VAL A 125 -12.53 0.68 24.08
C VAL A 125 -13.23 2.04 23.97
N LYS A 126 -13.24 2.70 22.79
CA LYS A 126 -13.73 4.08 22.63
C LYS A 126 -15.26 4.23 22.65
N GLY A 127 -16.05 3.20 22.30
CA GLY A 127 -17.50 3.35 22.09
C GLY A 127 -17.85 4.42 21.04
N ASP A 128 -19.13 4.84 20.94
CA ASP A 128 -19.61 5.79 19.91
C ASP A 128 -19.20 7.27 20.12
N GLY A 129 -18.19 7.55 20.97
CA GLY A 129 -17.73 8.91 21.29
C GLY A 129 -16.38 9.27 20.64
N ARG A 130 -16.23 10.51 20.15
CA ARG A 130 -14.94 11.02 19.65
C ARG A 130 -13.90 11.09 20.80
N ALA A 131 -12.65 10.75 20.49
CA ALA A 131 -11.52 10.73 21.44
C ALA A 131 -11.15 12.10 22.06
N ILE A 132 -11.77 13.20 21.61
CA ILE A 132 -11.42 14.58 21.98
C ILE A 132 -11.62 14.83 23.49
N GLY A 133 -12.69 14.30 24.10
CA GLY A 133 -12.91 14.45 25.55
C GLY A 133 -12.04 13.54 26.42
N LEU A 134 -11.53 12.44 25.84
CA LEU A 134 -10.80 11.42 26.57
C LEU A 134 -9.30 11.75 26.70
N MET A 135 -8.72 12.37 25.67
CA MET A 135 -7.31 12.81 25.64
C MET A 135 -7.03 14.07 26.47
N GLN A 136 -8.06 14.88 26.75
CA GLN A 136 -7.93 16.15 27.48
C GLN A 136 -8.06 16.00 29.00
N ASN A 137 -8.50 14.83 29.47
CA ASN A 137 -8.63 14.53 30.89
C ASN A 137 -7.62 13.45 31.28
N PRO A 138 -6.52 13.79 31.99
CA PRO A 138 -5.50 12.82 32.39
C PRO A 138 -6.03 11.62 33.17
N ARG A 139 -7.10 11.78 33.96
CA ARG A 139 -7.72 10.67 34.70
C ARG A 139 -8.54 9.76 33.77
N ALA A 140 -9.24 10.34 32.80
CA ALA A 140 -9.96 9.57 31.79
C ALA A 140 -8.98 8.81 30.88
N LEU A 141 -7.88 9.45 30.48
CA LEU A 141 -6.80 8.83 29.72
C LEU A 141 -6.13 7.71 30.52
N LEU A 142 -5.80 7.92 31.79
CA LEU A 142 -5.22 6.88 32.65
C LEU A 142 -6.17 5.69 32.80
N ARG A 143 -7.46 5.95 33.06
CA ARG A 143 -8.47 4.89 33.15
C ARG A 143 -8.59 4.12 31.84
N TRP A 144 -8.51 4.80 30.70
CA TRP A 144 -8.54 4.17 29.38
C TRP A 144 -7.28 3.34 29.12
N MET A 145 -6.09 3.85 29.43
CA MET A 145 -4.82 3.12 29.25
C MET A 145 -4.72 1.89 30.15
N VAL A 146 -5.23 1.95 31.39
CA VAL A 146 -5.09 0.86 32.37
C VAL A 146 -6.28 -0.09 32.33
N ALA A 147 -7.51 0.43 32.36
CA ALA A 147 -8.72 -0.40 32.42
C ALA A 147 -9.25 -0.78 31.04
N GLY A 148 -8.94 -0.02 29.98
CA GLY A 148 -9.41 -0.31 28.62
C GLY A 148 -9.01 -1.71 28.13
N PRO A 149 -7.73 -2.10 28.22
CA PRO A 149 -7.29 -3.45 27.86
C PRO A 149 -8.00 -4.54 28.67
N GLU A 150 -8.18 -4.35 29.98
CA GLU A 150 -8.88 -5.32 30.84
C GLU A 150 -10.38 -5.41 30.53
N ILE A 151 -11.03 -4.29 30.24
CA ILE A 151 -12.44 -4.28 29.81
C ILE A 151 -12.58 -5.03 28.48
N ALA A 152 -11.71 -4.75 27.51
CA ALA A 152 -11.69 -5.46 26.23
C ALA A 152 -11.49 -6.97 26.43
N ARG A 153 -10.55 -7.36 27.30
CA ARG A 153 -10.30 -8.77 27.65
C ARG A 153 -11.51 -9.44 28.30
N VAL A 154 -12.21 -8.75 29.22
CA VAL A 154 -13.41 -9.28 29.89
C VAL A 154 -14.56 -9.44 28.90
N ILE A 155 -14.78 -8.48 28.00
CA ILE A 155 -15.79 -8.56 26.94
C ILE A 155 -15.49 -9.76 26.03
N ASP A 156 -14.26 -9.87 25.54
CA ASP A 156 -13.82 -10.98 24.68
C ASP A 156 -13.99 -12.35 25.36
N SER A 157 -13.61 -12.45 26.64
CA SER A 157 -13.81 -13.66 27.44
C SER A 157 -15.29 -14.02 27.57
N PHE A 158 -16.16 -13.03 27.77
CA PHE A 158 -17.61 -13.23 27.89
C PHE A 158 -18.25 -13.67 26.56
N GLU A 159 -17.88 -13.03 25.45
CA GLU A 159 -18.36 -13.37 24.10
C GLU A 159 -17.92 -14.77 23.66
N THR A 160 -16.71 -15.18 24.05
CA THR A 160 -16.16 -16.52 23.77
C THR A 160 -16.97 -17.60 24.49
N VAL A 161 -17.25 -17.44 25.78
CA VAL A 161 -18.05 -18.39 26.58
C VAL A 161 -19.49 -18.51 26.05
N GLY A 162 -20.07 -17.43 25.53
CA GLY A 162 -21.40 -17.46 24.92
C GLY A 162 -21.45 -18.16 23.55
N SER A 163 -20.30 -18.27 22.87
CA SER A 163 -20.18 -18.83 21.51
C SER A 163 -19.81 -20.32 21.48
N ASP A 164 -19.47 -20.92 22.62
CA ASP A 164 -19.03 -22.32 22.76
C ASP A 164 -20.07 -23.38 22.38
N ASN A 165 -21.32 -22.99 22.09
CA ASN A 165 -22.35 -23.93 21.63
C ASN A 165 -22.22 -24.33 20.15
N ASN A 166 -21.32 -23.72 19.36
CA ASN A 166 -21.20 -24.11 17.95
C ASN A 166 -19.86 -23.81 17.24
N THR A 167 -18.70 -24.24 17.75
CA THR A 167 -17.49 -24.38 16.90
C THR A 167 -16.49 -25.40 17.44
N GLY A 168 -16.82 -26.68 17.33
CA GLY A 168 -15.78 -27.71 17.23
C GLY A 168 -14.99 -27.52 15.94
N LYS A 169 -13.91 -26.72 15.99
CA LYS A 169 -12.70 -26.77 15.16
C LYS A 169 -11.94 -25.47 15.38
N ASP A 170 -10.74 -25.59 15.94
CA ASP A 170 -9.64 -24.71 15.56
C ASP A 170 -9.70 -24.48 14.05
N GLN A 171 -10.19 -23.32 13.61
CA GLN A 171 -9.91 -22.86 12.27
C GLN A 171 -8.47 -22.39 12.27
N VAL A 172 -7.54 -23.35 12.27
CA VAL A 172 -6.08 -23.15 12.09
C VAL A 172 -5.81 -22.44 10.76
N ARG A 173 -6.75 -22.51 9.81
CA ARG A 173 -6.60 -21.98 8.46
C ARG A 173 -7.06 -20.53 8.38
N HIS A 174 -6.29 -19.71 7.66
CA HIS A 174 -6.74 -18.41 7.19
C HIS A 174 -7.99 -18.58 6.30
N HIS A 175 -8.93 -17.64 6.35
CA HIS A 175 -10.18 -17.72 5.60
C HIS A 175 -9.96 -17.76 4.07
N GLU A 176 -8.89 -17.13 3.60
CA GLU A 176 -8.44 -17.17 2.20
C GLU A 176 -7.81 -18.51 1.79
N HIS A 177 -7.46 -19.38 2.74
CA HIS A 177 -6.95 -20.74 2.44
C HIS A 177 -8.08 -21.74 2.12
N THR A 178 -9.33 -21.30 2.16
CA THR A 178 -10.45 -22.17 1.77
C THR A 178 -10.47 -22.37 0.26
N ARG A 179 -10.86 -23.57 -0.19
CA ARG A 179 -11.00 -23.86 -1.63
C ARG A 179 -11.95 -22.87 -2.30
N SER A 180 -13.03 -22.50 -1.64
CA SER A 180 -13.99 -21.53 -2.16
C SER A 180 -13.34 -20.17 -2.41
N ALA A 181 -12.61 -19.63 -1.42
CA ALA A 181 -11.90 -18.35 -1.57
C ALA A 181 -10.88 -18.40 -2.72
N GLN A 182 -10.09 -19.48 -2.82
CA GLN A 182 -9.11 -19.64 -3.90
C GLN A 182 -9.75 -19.75 -5.29
N VAL A 183 -10.88 -20.46 -5.40
CA VAL A 183 -11.62 -20.58 -6.67
C VAL A 183 -12.24 -19.24 -7.06
N SER A 184 -12.84 -18.51 -6.11
CA SER A 184 -13.39 -17.18 -6.33
C SER A 184 -12.29 -16.21 -6.78
N PHE A 185 -11.19 -16.13 -6.05
CA PHE A 185 -10.04 -15.28 -6.39
C PHE A 185 -9.52 -15.58 -7.81
N ALA A 186 -9.30 -16.85 -8.14
CA ALA A 186 -8.84 -17.23 -9.48
C ALA A 186 -9.86 -16.88 -10.58
N SER A 187 -11.16 -16.91 -10.26
CA SER A 187 -12.23 -16.49 -11.17
C SER A 187 -12.24 -14.97 -11.37
N GLU A 188 -12.08 -14.21 -10.29
CA GLU A 188 -12.03 -12.74 -10.30
C GLU A 188 -10.80 -12.23 -11.06
N VAL A 189 -9.62 -12.83 -10.85
CA VAL A 189 -8.41 -12.53 -11.62
C VAL A 189 -8.63 -12.79 -13.12
N ARG A 190 -9.25 -13.93 -13.47
CA ARG A 190 -9.58 -14.23 -14.87
C ARG A 190 -10.56 -13.22 -15.47
N ALA A 191 -11.57 -12.81 -14.70
CA ALA A 191 -12.53 -11.80 -15.13
C ALA A 191 -11.85 -10.44 -15.35
N LEU A 192 -11.00 -9.99 -14.42
CA LEU A 192 -10.24 -8.75 -14.56
C LEU A 192 -9.33 -8.77 -15.80
N VAL A 193 -8.58 -9.87 -16.00
CA VAL A 193 -7.73 -10.03 -17.19
C VAL A 193 -8.55 -10.00 -18.46
N GLN A 194 -9.75 -10.61 -18.46
CA GLN A 194 -10.62 -10.58 -19.63
C GLN A 194 -11.11 -9.16 -19.92
N VAL A 195 -11.56 -8.41 -18.92
CA VAL A 195 -11.97 -7.01 -19.07
C VAL A 195 -10.83 -6.17 -19.64
N ILE A 196 -9.60 -6.33 -19.13
CA ILE A 196 -8.43 -5.60 -19.64
C ILE A 196 -8.15 -5.95 -21.11
N LYS A 197 -8.31 -7.22 -21.51
CA LYS A 197 -8.15 -7.65 -22.90
C LYS A 197 -9.24 -7.08 -23.81
N ASP A 198 -10.50 -7.07 -23.35
CA ASP A 198 -11.65 -6.55 -24.08
C ASP A 198 -11.53 -5.03 -24.26
N LEU A 199 -11.04 -4.33 -23.23
CA LEU A 199 -10.65 -2.93 -23.26
C LEU A 199 -9.29 -2.70 -23.94
N GLY A 200 -8.78 -3.65 -24.73
CA GLY A 200 -7.50 -3.55 -25.43
C GLY A 200 -6.31 -3.72 -24.49
N ASN A 201 -5.60 -4.83 -24.67
CA ASN A 201 -4.44 -5.16 -23.85
C ASN A 201 -3.39 -4.02 -23.88
N PRO A 202 -3.10 -3.36 -22.74
CA PRO A 202 -2.23 -2.20 -22.70
C PRO A 202 -0.78 -2.53 -23.07
N PHE A 203 -0.37 -3.79 -22.98
CA PHE A 203 0.98 -4.24 -23.33
C PHE A 203 1.15 -4.55 -24.82
N MET A 204 0.07 -4.50 -25.61
CA MET A 204 0.09 -4.68 -27.07
C MET A 204 -0.20 -3.37 -27.82
N GLU A 205 -0.24 -2.25 -27.11
CA GLU A 205 -0.46 -0.94 -27.73
C GLU A 205 0.80 -0.48 -28.47
N ASP A 206 0.66 -0.32 -29.77
CA ASP A 206 1.74 0.09 -30.68
C ASP A 206 1.67 1.59 -31.03
N SER A 207 0.64 2.31 -30.59
CA SER A 207 0.64 3.77 -30.68
C SER A 207 1.77 4.39 -29.84
N GLY A 208 2.25 5.54 -30.30
CA GLY A 208 3.23 6.34 -29.55
C GLY A 208 2.61 7.12 -28.39
N ASP A 209 1.36 6.79 -28.01
CA ASP A 209 0.53 7.53 -27.08
C ASP A 209 0.29 6.73 -25.79
N LEU A 210 -0.05 7.44 -24.72
CA LEU A 210 -0.60 6.86 -23.50
C LEU A 210 -2.12 6.96 -23.62
N LEU A 211 -2.86 5.90 -23.35
CA LEU A 211 -4.31 5.82 -23.52
C LEU A 211 -4.98 5.41 -22.21
N GLY A 212 -6.06 6.13 -21.87
CA GLY A 212 -7.03 5.66 -20.88
C GLY A 212 -7.63 4.33 -21.32
N LEU A 213 -7.63 3.33 -20.44
CA LEU A 213 -8.03 1.97 -20.82
C LEU A 213 -9.52 1.88 -21.18
N ASP A 214 -10.35 2.59 -20.44
CA ASP A 214 -11.80 2.67 -20.59
C ASP A 214 -12.23 3.76 -21.58
N THR A 215 -11.71 4.99 -21.43
CA THR A 215 -12.15 6.14 -22.25
C THR A 215 -11.47 6.21 -23.60
N ARG A 216 -10.31 5.57 -23.75
CA ARG A 216 -9.39 5.71 -24.90
C ARG A 216 -8.88 7.14 -25.11
N ASP A 217 -9.06 8.02 -24.13
CA ASP A 217 -8.53 9.38 -24.21
C ASP A 217 -7.01 9.37 -24.09
N ILE A 218 -6.37 10.26 -24.82
CA ILE A 218 -4.94 10.52 -24.72
C ILE A 218 -4.75 11.63 -23.68
N PRO A 219 -4.13 11.36 -22.52
CA PRO A 219 -3.83 12.38 -21.54
C PRO A 219 -2.76 13.34 -22.09
N ASP A 220 -2.67 14.53 -21.50
CA ASP A 220 -1.68 15.54 -21.88
C ASP A 220 -0.27 14.91 -21.95
N GLN A 221 0.47 15.24 -23.00
CA GLN A 221 1.84 14.78 -23.20
C GLN A 221 2.74 15.09 -22.00
N ALA A 222 2.44 16.13 -21.22
CA ALA A 222 3.10 16.41 -19.94
C ALA A 222 2.93 15.27 -18.93
N VAL A 223 1.74 14.68 -18.82
CA VAL A 223 1.44 13.53 -17.96
C VAL A 223 2.17 12.28 -18.45
N ALA A 224 2.16 12.00 -19.75
CA ALA A 224 2.92 10.88 -20.30
C ALA A 224 4.44 11.03 -20.07
N LYS A 225 4.96 12.26 -20.18
CA LYS A 225 6.37 12.56 -19.88
C LYS A 225 6.69 12.35 -18.41
N THR A 226 5.81 12.71 -17.48
CA THR A 226 6.00 12.48 -16.04
C THR A 226 6.39 11.05 -15.73
N PHE A 227 5.66 10.07 -16.27
CA PHE A 227 5.90 8.66 -15.97
C PHE A 227 7.28 8.15 -16.44
N ARG A 228 7.93 8.86 -17.37
CA ARG A 228 9.29 8.51 -17.83
C ARG A 228 10.38 8.75 -16.80
N TRP A 229 10.17 9.69 -15.89
CA TRP A 229 11.21 10.13 -14.96
C TRP A 229 10.75 10.17 -13.51
N ILE A 230 9.49 9.80 -13.21
CA ILE A 230 8.93 9.82 -11.85
C ILE A 230 9.70 8.94 -10.88
N GLU A 231 10.15 7.75 -11.31
CA GLU A 231 10.98 6.86 -10.48
C GLU A 231 12.31 7.53 -10.12
N LYS A 232 12.99 8.07 -11.13
CA LYS A 232 14.25 8.78 -10.96
C LYS A 232 14.08 10.03 -10.09
N LEU A 233 13.00 10.79 -10.28
CA LEU A 233 12.68 11.94 -9.45
C LEU A 233 12.56 11.54 -7.98
N GLY A 234 11.76 10.51 -7.69
CA GLY A 234 11.57 10.02 -6.34
C GLY A 234 12.89 9.59 -5.71
N GLN A 235 13.74 8.92 -6.49
CA GLN A 235 15.07 8.48 -6.07
C GLN A 235 16.00 9.67 -5.77
N ASP A 236 16.10 10.62 -6.69
CA ASP A 236 16.92 11.83 -6.53
C ASP A 236 16.47 12.65 -5.30
N GLN A 237 15.15 12.75 -5.08
CA GLN A 237 14.58 13.43 -3.91
C GLN A 237 14.89 12.68 -2.61
N TYR A 238 14.75 11.35 -2.61
CA TYR A 238 15.08 10.52 -1.46
C TYR A 238 16.57 10.63 -1.11
N ASP A 239 17.46 10.54 -2.09
CA ASP A 239 18.91 10.61 -1.88
C ASP A 239 19.34 12.00 -1.40
N SER A 240 18.75 13.06 -1.97
CA SER A 240 18.96 14.44 -1.50
C SER A 240 18.50 14.61 -0.05
N TYR A 241 17.33 14.08 0.30
CA TYR A 241 16.80 14.12 1.66
C TYR A 241 17.69 13.39 2.67
N ILE A 242 18.11 12.16 2.35
CA ILE A 242 19.04 11.38 3.17
C ILE A 242 20.33 12.16 3.40
N THR A 243 20.93 12.68 2.32
CA THR A 243 22.20 13.41 2.36
C THR A 243 22.10 14.64 3.25
N GLN A 244 21.15 15.53 2.96
CA GLN A 244 21.04 16.81 3.66
C GLN A 244 20.61 16.65 5.12
N ARG A 245 19.73 15.68 5.42
CA ARG A 245 19.08 15.60 6.75
C ARG A 245 19.66 14.55 7.67
N LEU A 246 20.07 13.40 7.13
CA LEU A 246 20.53 12.27 7.96
C LEU A 246 22.07 12.15 7.98
N ILE A 247 22.74 12.49 6.89
CA ILE A 247 24.21 12.39 6.75
C ILE A 247 24.87 13.71 7.13
N GLU A 248 24.68 14.76 6.33
CA GLU A 248 25.33 16.07 6.51
C GLU A 248 24.68 16.91 7.61
N ARG A 249 23.40 16.65 7.90
CA ARG A 249 22.59 17.34 8.91
C ARG A 249 22.56 18.86 8.73
N THR A 250 22.63 19.31 7.47
CA THR A 250 22.52 20.72 7.07
C THR A 250 21.09 21.24 7.14
N THR A 251 20.10 20.34 7.08
CA THR A 251 18.66 20.67 7.18
C THR A 251 17.97 19.80 8.24
N PRO A 252 17.20 20.38 9.19
CA PRO A 252 16.43 19.62 10.17
C PRO A 252 15.38 18.69 9.55
N VAL A 253 15.14 17.52 10.16
CA VAL A 253 14.08 16.57 9.72
C VAL A 253 12.67 17.19 9.78
N SER A 254 12.43 18.10 10.73
CA SER A 254 11.15 18.79 10.92
C SER A 254 10.77 19.72 9.78
N ASP A 255 11.76 20.21 9.03
CA ASP A 255 11.53 21.24 8.02
C ASP A 255 10.59 20.75 6.93
N THR A 256 9.85 21.69 6.34
CA THR A 256 8.90 21.42 5.27
C THR A 256 9.59 20.71 4.10
N ILE A 257 8.91 19.71 3.54
CA ILE A 257 9.28 19.07 2.29
C ILE A 257 8.40 19.71 1.21
N PRO A 258 8.97 20.47 0.26
CA PRO A 258 8.19 21.08 -0.82
C PRO A 258 7.51 20.02 -1.68
N LYS A 259 6.21 20.18 -1.94
CA LYS A 259 5.45 19.32 -2.84
C LYS A 259 5.71 19.70 -4.30
N LYS A 260 5.74 18.71 -5.19
CA LYS A 260 5.93 18.93 -6.63
C LYS A 260 4.60 19.04 -7.40
N GLN A 261 3.51 18.56 -6.82
CA GLN A 261 2.17 18.50 -7.43
C GLN A 261 2.23 17.89 -8.83
N ILE A 262 2.76 16.67 -8.91
CA ILE A 262 2.89 15.97 -10.17
C ILE A 262 1.49 15.70 -10.75
N GLY A 263 1.25 16.14 -11.99
CA GLY A 263 0.02 15.84 -12.72
C GLY A 263 -0.06 14.34 -13.03
N LEU A 264 -0.84 13.61 -12.24
CA LEU A 264 -1.19 12.21 -12.50
C LEU A 264 -2.50 12.14 -13.29
N VAL A 265 -2.75 11.00 -13.95
CA VAL A 265 -4.02 10.73 -14.63
C VAL A 265 -5.14 10.84 -13.59
N GLN A 266 -6.06 11.77 -13.81
CA GLN A 266 -7.22 11.94 -12.93
C GLN A 266 -8.32 10.96 -13.36
N PRO A 267 -9.02 10.31 -12.40
CA PRO A 267 -10.19 9.52 -12.73
C PRO A 267 -11.26 10.43 -13.34
N ALA A 268 -11.97 9.93 -14.35
CA ALA A 268 -13.11 10.63 -14.94
C ALA A 268 -14.12 10.97 -13.82
N THR A 269 -14.41 12.26 -13.65
CA THR A 269 -15.46 12.68 -12.72
C THR A 269 -16.80 12.22 -13.27
N HIS A 270 -17.42 11.25 -12.62
CA HIS A 270 -18.76 10.73 -12.90
C HIS A 270 -19.87 11.75 -12.55
N LYS A 271 -19.73 13.01 -12.99
CA LYS A 271 -20.65 14.10 -12.68
C LYS A 271 -21.52 14.58 -13.85
N ASP A 272 -21.18 14.24 -15.10
CA ASP A 272 -21.84 14.86 -16.24
C ASP A 272 -22.91 13.99 -16.94
N SER A 273 -23.21 12.78 -16.44
CA SER A 273 -24.18 11.88 -17.07
C SER A 273 -25.56 11.79 -16.40
N ILE A 274 -25.86 12.61 -15.38
CA ILE A 274 -27.18 12.57 -14.70
C ILE A 274 -28.04 13.81 -14.99
N GLN A 275 -27.48 14.89 -15.55
CA GLN A 275 -28.24 16.12 -15.81
C GLN A 275 -28.95 16.13 -17.17
N SER A 276 -28.51 15.35 -18.16
CA SER A 276 -29.13 15.32 -19.50
C SER A 276 -30.40 14.47 -19.58
N ASP A 277 -30.61 13.56 -18.63
CA ASP A 277 -31.72 12.59 -18.69
C ASP A 277 -32.98 13.04 -17.92
N ILE A 278 -32.90 14.17 -17.19
CA ILE A 278 -34.03 14.71 -16.43
C ILE A 278 -34.78 15.79 -17.22
N ASP A 279 -34.11 16.52 -18.13
CA ASP A 279 -34.74 17.60 -18.91
C ASP A 279 -35.53 17.11 -20.13
N GLY A 280 -35.42 15.82 -20.49
CA GLY A 280 -36.11 15.21 -21.64
C GLY A 280 -37.48 14.58 -21.35
N SER A 281 -37.92 14.49 -20.08
CA SER A 281 -39.09 13.71 -19.68
C SER A 281 -40.30 14.52 -19.18
N ILE A 282 -40.25 15.86 -19.22
CA ILE A 282 -41.36 16.74 -18.74
C ILE A 282 -42.09 17.46 -19.91
N ALA A 283 -41.90 17.03 -21.15
CA ALA A 283 -42.60 17.62 -22.30
C ALA A 283 -43.35 16.56 -23.12
N GLN A 284 -44.29 15.85 -22.49
CA GLN A 284 -45.38 15.12 -23.16
C GLN A 284 -46.47 14.71 -22.16
N GLU A 285 -47.35 15.66 -21.84
CA GLU A 285 -48.82 15.53 -21.77
C GLU A 285 -49.45 16.90 -21.47
#